data_AF-A0A255YI08-F1
#
_entry.id   AF-A0A255YI08-F1
#
_cell.length_a   1.000
_cell.length_b   1.000
_cell.length_c   1.000
_cell.angle_alpha   90.00
_cell.angle_beta   90.00
_cell.angle_gamma   90.00
#
_symmetry.space_group_name_H-M   'P 1'
#
loop_
_entity.id
_entity.type
_entity.pdbx_description
1 polymer ?
#
loop_
_entity_poly.entity_id
_entity_poly.type
_entity_poly.pdbx_seq_one_letter_code
_entity_poly.pdbx_strand_id
1 'polypeptide(L)'
;MSGLSSGLIDHYLADLQRRLRFDHRLAARARADVEEYLAEALDGADTRAPGPQAALARFGSAADMARLYAEAALPERLRDTLRWLVCLVVATFLFMRLRTMAMGLADGGSAWLALADGAGFGLGALLCGLAWRVGAGPAAQAGRLILWAFVALAASAAANLLRAPLRLAADASAADLALLLASGALQLGLLIFGAVQLQRMGRHLRLLA
;
A
#
# COMPACT_ATOMS: atom_id res chain seq x y z
N MET A 1 -44.68 -10.56 -7.49
CA MET A 1 -43.58 -11.24 -6.76
C MET A 1 -42.18 -10.80 -7.19
N SER A 2 -42.02 -10.07 -8.30
CA SER A 2 -40.75 -9.52 -8.80
C SER A 2 -40.07 -8.47 -7.90
N GLY A 3 -40.84 -7.69 -7.13
CA GLY A 3 -40.27 -6.63 -6.27
C GLY A 3 -39.48 -7.13 -5.04
N LEU A 4 -39.85 -8.29 -4.48
CA LEU A 4 -39.13 -8.87 -3.32
C LEU A 4 -37.77 -9.44 -3.72
N SER A 5 -37.67 -9.97 -4.94
CA SER A 5 -36.44 -10.49 -5.55
C SER A 5 -35.42 -9.36 -5.78
N SER A 6 -35.89 -8.23 -6.31
CA SER A 6 -35.06 -7.03 -6.51
C SER A 6 -34.51 -6.51 -5.18
N GLY A 7 -35.35 -6.39 -4.15
CA GLY A 7 -34.92 -5.88 -2.84
C GLY A 7 -33.88 -6.75 -2.13
N LEU A 8 -33.93 -8.07 -2.32
CA LEU A 8 -32.98 -9.00 -1.69
C LEU A 8 -31.60 -8.97 -2.37
N ILE A 9 -31.59 -8.85 -3.71
CA ILE A 9 -30.37 -8.66 -4.50
C ILE A 9 -29.73 -7.31 -4.19
N ASP A 10 -30.53 -6.23 -4.15
CA ASP A 10 -30.04 -4.90 -3.81
C ASP A 10 -29.44 -4.85 -2.40
N HIS A 11 -30.06 -5.54 -1.44
CA HIS A 11 -29.51 -5.65 -0.09
C HIS A 11 -28.18 -6.39 -0.05
N TYR A 12 -28.06 -7.49 -0.79
CA TYR A 12 -26.82 -8.26 -0.91
C TYR A 12 -25.70 -7.41 -1.55
N LEU A 13 -25.99 -6.75 -2.68
CA LEU A 13 -25.03 -5.89 -3.37
C LEU A 13 -24.61 -4.68 -2.51
N ALA A 14 -25.55 -4.09 -1.76
CA ALA A 14 -25.25 -3.02 -0.82
C ALA A 14 -24.36 -3.49 0.34
N ASP A 15 -24.56 -4.71 0.84
CA ASP A 15 -23.68 -5.29 1.87
C ASP A 15 -22.27 -5.57 1.32
N LEU A 16 -22.18 -6.16 0.13
CA LEU A 16 -20.92 -6.38 -0.58
C LEU A 16 -20.16 -5.06 -0.80
N GLN A 17 -20.85 -4.03 -1.29
CA GLN A 17 -20.26 -2.71 -1.53
C GLN A 17 -19.84 -2.00 -0.24
N ARG A 18 -20.60 -2.15 0.86
CA ARG A 18 -20.21 -1.63 2.18
C ARG A 18 -18.94 -2.30 2.69
N ARG A 19 -18.81 -3.61 2.52
CA ARG A 19 -17.62 -4.38 2.90
C ARG A 19 -16.40 -4.01 2.06
N LEU A 20 -16.60 -3.76 0.76
CA LEU A 20 -15.55 -3.33 -0.18
C LEU A 20 -15.34 -1.81 -0.25
N ARG A 21 -15.98 -1.01 0.62
CA ARG A 21 -15.96 0.47 0.55
C ARG A 21 -14.56 1.09 0.63
N PHE A 22 -13.56 0.34 1.09
CA PHE A 22 -12.17 0.77 1.11
C PHE A 22 -11.55 0.92 -0.30
N ASP A 23 -12.12 0.25 -1.32
CA ASP A 23 -11.71 0.36 -2.71
C ASP A 23 -12.94 0.49 -3.60
N HIS A 24 -13.25 1.72 -4.00
CA HIS A 24 -14.44 2.01 -4.80
C HIS A 24 -14.40 1.34 -6.18
N ARG A 25 -13.21 1.16 -6.78
CA ARG A 25 -13.08 0.50 -8.08
C ARG A 25 -13.33 -1.00 -7.97
N LEU A 26 -12.75 -1.64 -6.94
CA LEU A 26 -13.00 -3.06 -6.66
C LEU A 26 -14.47 -3.30 -6.29
N ALA A 27 -15.06 -2.44 -5.46
CA ALA A 27 -16.47 -2.54 -5.09
C ALA A 27 -17.40 -2.39 -6.30
N ALA A 28 -17.10 -1.45 -7.21
CA ALA A 28 -17.87 -1.26 -8.44
C ALA A 28 -17.73 -2.45 -9.39
N ARG A 29 -16.52 -2.99 -9.55
CA ARG A 29 -16.25 -4.18 -10.38
C ARG A 29 -16.94 -5.43 -9.82
N ALA A 30 -16.75 -5.72 -8.53
CA ALA A 30 -17.38 -6.85 -7.87
C ALA A 30 -18.92 -6.76 -7.92
N ARG A 31 -19.49 -5.55 -7.82
CA ARG A 31 -20.92 -5.34 -8.01
C ARG A 31 -21.34 -5.69 -9.44
N ALA A 32 -20.65 -5.13 -10.45
CA ALA A 32 -20.97 -5.36 -11.85
C ALA A 32 -20.89 -6.85 -12.21
N ASP A 33 -19.82 -7.53 -11.80
CA ASP A 33 -19.62 -8.96 -12.07
C ASP A 33 -20.72 -9.81 -11.40
N VAL A 34 -21.09 -9.52 -10.14
CA VAL A 34 -22.18 -10.25 -9.45
C VAL A 34 -23.56 -9.94 -10.05
N GLU A 35 -23.79 -8.70 -10.47
CA GLU A 35 -25.05 -8.29 -11.11
C GLU A 35 -25.22 -8.96 -12.47
N GLU A 36 -24.15 -9.06 -13.27
CA GLU A 36 -24.12 -9.77 -14.56
C GLU A 36 -24.36 -11.28 -14.36
N TYR A 37 -23.67 -11.92 -13.43
CA TYR A 37 -23.88 -13.34 -13.14
C TYR A 37 -25.29 -13.65 -12.61
N LEU A 38 -25.86 -12.76 -11.79
CA LEU A 38 -27.24 -12.93 -11.31
C LEU A 38 -28.25 -12.75 -12.44
N ALA A 39 -28.02 -11.80 -13.35
CA ALA A 39 -28.84 -11.64 -14.55
C ALA A 39 -28.77 -12.89 -15.44
N GLU A 40 -27.57 -13.41 -15.72
CA GLU A 40 -27.38 -14.62 -16.52
C GLU A 40 -28.01 -15.86 -15.87
N ALA A 41 -27.90 -16.00 -14.54
CA ALA A 41 -28.52 -17.09 -13.79
C ALA A 41 -30.06 -17.03 -13.77
N LEU A 42 -30.63 -15.82 -13.87
CA LEU A 42 -32.07 -15.59 -13.94
C LEU A 42 -32.61 -15.70 -15.37
N ASP A 43 -31.80 -15.38 -16.39
CA ASP A 43 -32.17 -15.51 -17.81
C ASP A 43 -32.05 -16.96 -18.31
N GLY A 44 -31.08 -17.72 -17.80
CA GLY A 44 -30.92 -19.16 -18.07
C GLY A 44 -31.92 -20.05 -17.30
N ALA A 45 -32.77 -19.46 -16.47
CA ALA A 45 -33.76 -20.13 -15.66
C ALA A 45 -34.96 -20.58 -16.50
N ASP A 46 -34.86 -21.76 -17.12
CA ASP A 46 -36.00 -22.52 -17.62
C ASP A 46 -37.09 -22.60 -16.51
N THR A 47 -38.38 -22.69 -16.84
CA THR A 47 -39.54 -22.49 -15.90
C THR A 47 -39.58 -23.36 -14.62
N ARG A 48 -38.58 -24.23 -14.39
CA ARG A 48 -38.34 -25.02 -13.16
C ARG A 48 -37.13 -24.57 -12.33
N ALA A 49 -36.45 -23.51 -12.74
CA ALA A 49 -35.19 -23.12 -12.14
C ALA A 49 -35.36 -22.45 -10.76
N PRO A 50 -34.33 -22.56 -9.91
CA PRO A 50 -34.40 -22.16 -8.51
C PRO A 50 -34.59 -20.65 -8.40
N GLY A 51 -35.55 -20.20 -7.57
CA GLY A 51 -35.80 -18.77 -7.37
C GLY A 51 -34.56 -18.00 -6.87
N PRO A 52 -34.61 -16.66 -6.85
CA PRO A 52 -33.47 -15.79 -6.53
C PRO A 52 -32.79 -16.09 -5.19
N GLN A 53 -33.51 -16.64 -4.21
CA GLN A 53 -32.95 -17.14 -2.95
C GLN A 53 -32.00 -18.33 -3.13
N ALA A 54 -32.31 -19.24 -4.05
CA ALA A 54 -31.46 -20.40 -4.33
C ALA A 54 -30.25 -20.04 -5.20
N ALA A 55 -30.36 -19.03 -6.08
CA ALA A 55 -29.21 -18.43 -6.76
C ALA A 55 -28.25 -17.78 -5.75
N LEU A 56 -28.78 -16.99 -4.80
CA LEU A 56 -28.00 -16.37 -3.72
C LEU A 56 -27.38 -17.41 -2.77
N ALA A 57 -28.10 -18.47 -2.43
CA ALA A 57 -27.57 -19.57 -1.60
C ALA A 57 -26.38 -20.27 -2.26
N ARG A 58 -26.33 -20.29 -3.60
CA ARG A 58 -25.23 -20.87 -4.39
C ARG A 58 -24.00 -19.95 -4.44
N PHE A 59 -24.21 -18.64 -4.38
CA PHE A 59 -23.16 -17.62 -4.29
C PHE A 59 -22.50 -17.55 -2.90
N GLY A 60 -23.17 -18.04 -1.86
CA GLY A 60 -22.67 -17.96 -0.49
C GLY A 60 -22.84 -16.56 0.11
N SER A 61 -22.22 -16.34 1.27
CA SER A 61 -22.40 -15.07 1.99
C SER A 61 -21.68 -13.92 1.29
N ALA A 62 -22.20 -12.69 1.42
CA ALA A 62 -21.53 -11.49 0.91
C ALA A 62 -20.13 -11.30 1.52
N ALA A 63 -19.88 -11.88 2.71
CA ALA A 63 -18.58 -11.88 3.35
C ALA A 63 -17.56 -12.75 2.58
N ASP A 64 -17.96 -13.95 2.17
CA ASP A 64 -17.09 -14.90 1.47
C ASP A 64 -16.73 -14.38 0.07
N MET A 65 -17.71 -13.81 -0.64
CA MET A 65 -17.48 -13.18 -1.94
C MET A 65 -16.57 -11.94 -1.81
N ALA A 66 -16.78 -11.09 -0.80
CA ALA A 66 -15.88 -9.97 -0.54
C ALA A 66 -14.43 -10.45 -0.28
N ARG A 67 -14.27 -11.59 0.40
CA ARG A 67 -12.95 -12.19 0.68
C ARG A 67 -12.28 -12.69 -0.59
N LEU A 68 -13.01 -13.40 -1.46
CA LEU A 68 -12.49 -13.88 -2.76
C LEU A 68 -11.99 -12.72 -3.64
N TYR A 69 -12.77 -11.65 -3.77
CA TYR A 69 -12.35 -10.45 -4.52
C TYR A 69 -11.17 -9.73 -3.85
N ALA A 70 -11.13 -9.68 -2.52
CA ALA A 70 -10.01 -9.09 -1.78
C ALA A 70 -8.72 -9.90 -1.97
N GLU A 71 -8.79 -11.24 -1.99
CA GLU A 71 -7.66 -12.13 -2.25
C GLU A 71 -7.13 -11.98 -3.68
N ALA A 72 -8.03 -11.90 -4.67
CA ALA A 72 -7.66 -11.73 -6.08
C ALA A 72 -7.00 -10.37 -6.37
N ALA A 73 -7.43 -9.29 -5.70
CA ALA A 73 -6.88 -7.95 -5.88
C ALA A 73 -5.57 -7.70 -5.12
N LEU A 74 -5.24 -8.56 -4.16
CA LEU A 74 -4.10 -8.40 -3.28
C LEU A 74 -2.72 -8.42 -3.98
N PRO A 75 -2.41 -9.37 -4.90
CA PRO A 75 -1.10 -9.44 -5.54
C PRO A 75 -0.78 -8.22 -6.43
N GLU A 76 -1.78 -7.66 -7.13
CA GLU A 76 -1.59 -6.44 -7.92
C GLU A 76 -1.29 -5.24 -7.03
N ARG A 77 -2.04 -5.05 -5.94
CA ARG A 77 -1.79 -3.97 -4.98
C ARG A 77 -0.46 -4.11 -4.27
N LEU A 78 -0.04 -5.34 -3.98
CA LEU A 78 1.25 -5.62 -3.36
C LEU A 78 2.40 -5.27 -4.32
N ARG A 79 2.27 -5.60 -5.61
CA ARG A 79 3.22 -5.19 -6.65
C ARG A 79 3.29 -3.67 -6.81
N ASP A 80 2.15 -2.98 -6.81
CA ASP A 80 2.15 -1.52 -6.91
C ASP A 80 2.75 -0.86 -5.67
N THR A 81 2.46 -1.37 -4.47
CA THR A 81 3.07 -0.90 -3.23
C THR A 81 4.58 -1.15 -3.23
N LEU A 82 5.02 -2.30 -3.73
CA LEU A 82 6.44 -2.62 -3.90
C LEU A 82 7.13 -1.70 -4.91
N ARG A 83 6.52 -1.43 -6.07
CA ARG A 83 7.04 -0.47 -7.05
C ARG A 83 7.24 0.91 -6.41
N TRP A 84 6.25 1.37 -5.64
CA TRP A 84 6.36 2.62 -4.88
C TRP A 84 7.48 2.57 -3.85
N LEU A 85 7.63 1.47 -3.10
CA LEU A 85 8.70 1.31 -2.12
C LEU A 85 10.09 1.30 -2.77
N VAL A 86 10.24 0.65 -3.93
CA VAL A 86 11.48 0.69 -4.72
C VAL A 86 11.78 2.11 -5.19
N CYS A 87 10.78 2.84 -5.72
CA CYS A 87 10.94 4.25 -6.07
C CYS A 87 11.34 5.10 -4.86
N LEU A 88 10.78 4.84 -3.68
CA LEU A 88 11.13 5.51 -2.43
C LEU A 88 12.60 5.27 -2.06
N VAL A 89 13.06 4.01 -2.12
CA VAL A 89 14.46 3.63 -1.86
C VAL A 89 15.40 4.35 -2.83
N VAL A 90 15.11 4.30 -4.14
CA VAL A 90 15.93 4.95 -5.18
C VAL A 90 15.95 6.47 -5.00
N ALA A 91 14.80 7.10 -4.75
CA ALA A 91 14.72 8.54 -4.50
C ALA A 91 15.55 8.91 -3.26
N THR A 92 15.38 8.18 -2.16
CA THR A 92 16.13 8.41 -0.91
C THR A 92 17.64 8.31 -1.15
N PHE A 93 18.08 7.28 -1.86
CA PHE A 93 19.49 7.11 -2.23
C PHE A 93 20.03 8.28 -3.07
N LEU A 94 19.28 8.69 -4.11
CA LEU A 94 19.67 9.81 -4.97
C LEU A 94 19.78 11.11 -4.18
N PHE A 95 18.85 11.38 -3.26
CA PHE A 95 18.92 12.56 -2.39
C PHE A 95 20.13 12.53 -1.48
N MET A 96 20.41 11.38 -0.86
CA MET A 96 21.61 11.22 -0.05
C MET A 96 22.87 11.48 -0.88
N ARG A 97 22.96 10.85 -2.06
CA ARG A 97 24.13 10.96 -2.94
C ARG A 97 24.32 12.39 -3.47
N LEU A 98 23.24 13.04 -3.91
CA LEU A 98 23.26 14.43 -4.40
C LEU A 98 23.75 15.36 -3.29
N ARG A 99 23.27 15.15 -2.06
CA ARG A 99 23.66 15.95 -0.91
C ARG A 99 25.12 15.76 -0.55
N THR A 100 25.62 14.52 -0.56
CA THR A 100 27.06 14.24 -0.35
C THR A 100 27.94 14.93 -1.39
N MET A 101 27.54 14.89 -2.67
CA MET A 101 28.27 15.54 -3.76
C MET A 101 28.22 17.07 -3.69
N ALA A 102 27.04 17.64 -3.48
CA ALA A 102 26.83 19.09 -3.47
C ALA A 102 27.53 19.79 -2.29
N MET A 103 27.51 19.16 -1.12
CA MET A 103 28.05 19.76 0.11
C MET A 103 29.46 19.25 0.46
N GLY A 104 30.10 18.44 -0.39
CA GLY A 104 31.44 17.89 -0.14
C GLY A 104 31.57 17.17 1.21
N LEU A 105 30.48 16.53 1.66
CA LEU A 105 30.31 16.02 3.02
C LEU A 105 31.20 14.81 3.30
N ALA A 106 32.49 15.04 3.59
CA ALA A 106 33.36 14.06 4.22
C ALA A 106 33.00 13.96 5.72
N ASP A 107 32.33 12.85 6.10
CA ASP A 107 32.25 12.17 7.41
C ASP A 107 32.41 12.91 8.77
N GLY A 108 32.17 14.22 8.86
CA GLY A 108 32.40 15.00 10.10
C GLY A 108 31.22 15.17 11.05
N GLY A 109 30.35 14.17 11.26
CA GLY A 109 29.21 14.31 12.20
C GLY A 109 29.03 13.07 13.07
N SER A 110 28.21 13.13 14.13
CA SER A 110 28.07 12.03 15.11
C SER A 110 27.99 10.65 14.44
N ALA A 111 28.95 9.78 14.77
CA ALA A 111 29.13 8.47 14.14
C ALA A 111 27.86 7.62 14.23
N TRP A 112 27.10 7.75 15.32
CA TRP A 112 25.84 7.05 15.51
C TRP A 112 24.74 7.44 14.52
N LEU A 113 24.60 8.72 14.17
CA LEU A 113 23.61 9.14 13.17
C LEU A 113 24.01 8.68 11.76
N ALA A 114 25.32 8.63 11.46
CA ALA A 114 25.82 8.06 10.21
C ALA A 114 25.49 6.58 10.09
N LEU A 115 25.69 5.85 11.18
CA LEU A 115 25.46 4.42 11.25
C LEU A 115 23.97 4.10 11.20
N ALA A 116 23.12 4.86 11.90
CA ALA A 116 21.66 4.72 11.83
C ALA A 116 21.11 5.01 10.42
N ASP A 117 21.65 6.02 9.74
CA ASP A 117 21.27 6.38 8.37
C ASP A 117 21.67 5.29 7.36
N GLY A 118 22.94 4.85 7.38
CA GLY A 118 23.44 3.81 6.49
C GLY A 118 22.82 2.43 6.76
N ALA A 119 22.70 2.03 8.03
CA ALA A 119 22.11 0.75 8.41
C ALA A 119 20.59 0.74 8.16
N GLY A 120 19.89 1.84 8.44
CA GLY A 120 18.46 1.99 8.17
C GLY A 120 18.15 1.91 6.68
N PHE A 121 18.93 2.58 5.84
CA PHE A 121 18.81 2.48 4.39
C PHE A 121 19.12 1.06 3.88
N GLY A 122 20.23 0.46 4.33
CA GLY A 122 20.63 -0.89 3.92
C GLY A 122 19.60 -1.95 4.31
N LEU A 123 19.08 -1.89 5.54
CA LEU A 123 17.99 -2.76 6.00
C LEU A 123 16.71 -2.52 5.20
N GLY A 124 16.34 -1.26 4.97
CA GLY A 124 15.17 -0.90 4.16
C GLY A 124 15.24 -1.45 2.74
N ALA A 125 16.38 -1.31 2.07
CA ALA A 125 16.62 -1.82 0.73
C ALA A 125 16.62 -3.36 0.69
N LEU A 126 17.27 -4.01 1.67
CA LEU A 126 17.28 -5.47 1.79
C LEU A 126 15.85 -6.02 1.97
N LEU A 127 15.09 -5.44 2.91
CA LEU A 127 13.71 -5.86 3.18
C LEU A 127 12.79 -5.60 1.99
N CYS A 128 12.99 -4.51 1.25
CA CYS A 128 12.29 -4.24 0.00
C CYS A 128 12.61 -5.32 -1.06
N GLY A 129 13.88 -5.69 -1.22
CA GLY A 129 14.30 -6.75 -2.14
C GLY A 129 13.74 -8.12 -1.74
N LEU A 130 13.75 -8.44 -0.44
CA LEU A 130 13.12 -9.65 0.08
C LEU A 130 11.61 -9.65 -0.15
N ALA A 131 10.93 -8.53 0.09
CA ALA A 131 9.51 -8.38 -0.16
C ALA A 131 9.17 -8.53 -1.66
N TRP A 132 10.04 -8.06 -2.56
CA TRP A 132 9.91 -8.28 -4.00
C TRP A 132 10.03 -9.76 -4.37
N ARG A 133 11.02 -10.47 -3.81
CA ARG A 133 11.20 -11.91 -4.05
C ARG A 133 10.08 -12.77 -3.47
N VAL A 134 9.57 -12.39 -2.30
CA VAL A 134 8.47 -13.07 -1.60
C VAL A 134 7.10 -12.64 -2.15
N GLY A 135 7.02 -11.63 -3.03
CA GLY A 135 5.78 -11.16 -3.64
C GLY A 135 5.02 -12.21 -4.47
N ALA A 136 5.61 -13.39 -4.70
CA ALA A 136 4.94 -14.57 -5.25
C ALA A 136 4.41 -15.57 -4.20
N GLY A 137 4.62 -15.29 -2.90
CA GLY A 137 4.26 -16.13 -1.76
C GLY A 137 3.16 -15.54 -0.88
N PRO A 138 3.05 -15.94 0.41
CA PRO A 138 1.95 -15.53 1.27
C PRO A 138 1.96 -14.02 1.53
N ALA A 139 0.89 -13.36 1.10
CA ALA A 139 0.76 -11.91 1.14
C ALA A 139 0.97 -11.28 2.52
N ALA A 140 0.61 -11.99 3.59
CA ALA A 140 0.83 -11.55 4.96
C ALA A 140 2.32 -11.37 5.28
N GLN A 141 3.19 -12.24 4.74
CA GLN A 141 4.64 -12.16 4.94
C GLN A 141 5.23 -10.98 4.17
N ALA A 142 4.86 -10.83 2.90
CA ALA A 142 5.31 -9.70 2.09
C ALA A 142 4.83 -8.36 2.68
N GLY A 143 3.59 -8.29 3.19
CA GLY A 143 3.09 -7.10 3.88
C GLY A 143 3.90 -6.72 5.13
N ARG A 144 4.33 -7.70 5.94
CA ARG A 144 5.21 -7.46 7.10
C ARG A 144 6.58 -6.94 6.66
N LEU A 145 7.17 -7.52 5.61
CA LEU A 145 8.48 -7.07 5.10
C LEU A 145 8.41 -5.62 4.58
N ILE A 146 7.35 -5.25 3.86
CA ILE A 146 7.12 -3.88 3.39
C ILE A 146 7.00 -2.91 4.57
N LEU A 147 6.26 -3.29 5.62
CA LEU A 147 6.13 -2.47 6.82
C LEU A 147 7.49 -2.22 7.49
N TRP A 148 8.28 -3.26 7.70
CA TRP A 148 9.61 -3.13 8.29
C TRP A 148 10.58 -2.35 7.40
N ALA A 149 10.51 -2.54 6.08
CA ALA A 149 11.29 -1.74 5.12
C ALA A 149 10.97 -0.25 5.25
N PHE A 150 9.69 0.09 5.33
CA PHE A 150 9.24 1.47 5.49
C PHE A 150 9.67 2.07 6.83
N VAL A 151 9.57 1.34 7.94
CA VAL A 151 10.04 1.79 9.26
C VAL A 151 11.55 2.06 9.24
N ALA A 152 12.34 1.18 8.62
CA ALA A 152 13.79 1.36 8.50
C ALA A 152 14.15 2.59 7.65
N LEU A 153 13.44 2.82 6.54
CA LEU A 153 13.61 4.01 5.69
C LEU A 153 13.19 5.29 6.41
N ALA A 154 12.10 5.27 7.16
CA ALA A 154 11.65 6.41 7.96
C ALA A 154 12.66 6.76 9.05
N ALA A 155 13.25 5.75 9.70
CA ALA A 155 14.29 5.96 10.70
C ALA A 155 15.57 6.58 10.09
N SER A 156 16.01 6.10 8.91
CA SER A 156 17.15 6.68 8.18
C SER A 156 16.88 8.12 7.77
N ALA A 157 15.72 8.41 7.18
CA ALA A 157 15.33 9.77 6.81
C ALA A 157 15.28 10.72 8.03
N ALA A 158 14.74 10.27 9.17
CA ALA A 158 14.72 11.03 10.40
C ALA A 158 16.15 11.31 10.93
N ALA A 159 17.03 10.30 10.92
CA ALA A 159 18.42 10.46 11.32
C ALA A 159 19.16 11.48 10.42
N ASN A 160 18.91 11.44 9.11
CA ASN A 160 19.49 12.37 8.15
C ASN A 160 19.01 13.81 8.36
N LEU A 161 17.71 14.01 8.61
CA LEU A 161 17.13 15.31 8.92
C LEU A 161 17.67 15.90 10.23
N LEU A 162 17.78 15.09 11.28
CA LEU A 162 18.33 15.52 12.57
C LEU A 162 19.82 15.89 12.50
N ARG A 163 20.58 15.25 11.61
CA ARG A 163 22.01 15.55 11.40
C ARG A 163 22.24 16.86 10.66
N ALA A 164 21.24 17.36 9.95
CA ALA A 164 21.35 18.53 9.10
C ALA A 164 21.58 19.86 9.84
N PRO A 165 20.76 20.25 10.85
CA PRO A 165 20.94 21.51 11.58
C PRO A 165 22.22 21.53 12.41
N LEU A 166 22.66 20.37 12.94
CA LEU A 166 23.93 20.22 13.66
C LEU A 166 25.15 20.58 12.79
N ARG A 167 25.01 20.54 11.46
CA ARG A 167 26.11 20.82 10.51
C ARG A 167 26.03 22.20 9.88
N LEU A 168 24.82 22.76 9.76
CA LEU A 168 24.62 24.12 9.22
C LEU A 168 25.14 25.22 10.16
N ALA A 169 25.40 24.90 11.43
CA ALA A 169 25.91 25.83 12.43
C ALA A 169 27.36 26.31 12.18
N ALA A 170 28.08 25.71 11.21
CA ALA A 170 29.49 26.00 10.98
C ALA A 170 29.75 27.04 9.86
N ASP A 171 29.13 26.92 8.68
CA ASP A 171 29.33 27.85 7.53
C ASP A 171 28.33 27.54 6.37
N ALA A 172 27.03 27.62 6.62
CA ALA A 172 26.02 27.27 5.60
C ALA A 172 25.69 28.42 4.65
N SER A 173 25.76 28.19 3.32
CA SER A 173 25.21 29.13 2.35
C SER A 173 23.68 29.06 2.30
N ALA A 174 23.04 30.12 1.79
CA ALA A 174 21.58 30.13 1.56
C ALA A 174 21.14 29.01 0.59
N ALA A 175 22.00 28.63 -0.36
CA ALA A 175 21.77 27.53 -1.28
C ALA A 175 21.77 26.17 -0.57
N ASP A 176 22.66 25.97 0.42
CA ASP A 176 22.72 24.73 1.20
C ASP A 176 21.47 24.57 2.08
N LEU A 177 21.00 25.67 2.67
CA LEU A 177 19.75 25.70 3.43
C LEU A 177 18.54 25.40 2.54
N ALA A 178 18.46 26.00 1.36
CA ALA A 178 17.39 25.75 0.41
C ALA A 178 17.37 24.29 -0.07
N LEU A 179 18.53 23.73 -0.41
CA LEU A 179 18.66 22.32 -0.82
C LEU A 179 18.27 21.37 0.31
N LEU A 180 18.66 21.68 1.56
CA LEU A 180 18.25 20.91 2.72
C LEU A 180 16.74 20.90 2.90
N LEU A 181 16.12 22.08 2.93
CA LEU A 181 14.69 22.21 3.15
C LEU A 181 13.90 21.53 2.03
N ALA A 182 14.30 21.71 0.77
CA ALA A 182 13.65 21.08 -0.38
C ALA A 182 13.75 19.56 -0.34
N SER A 183 14.95 19.01 -0.11
CA SER A 183 15.14 17.56 -0.02
C SER A 183 14.42 16.95 1.19
N GLY A 184 14.44 17.63 2.34
CA GLY A 184 13.76 17.19 3.55
C GLY A 184 12.24 17.22 3.44
N ALA A 185 11.68 18.29 2.89
CA ALA A 185 10.24 18.41 2.63
C ALA A 185 9.77 17.31 1.66
N LEU A 186 10.53 17.04 0.61
CA LEU A 186 10.21 15.98 -0.34
C LEU A 186 10.30 14.59 0.29
N GLN A 187 11.34 14.30 1.09
CA GLN A 187 11.47 13.03 1.82
C GLN A 187 10.30 12.83 2.79
N LEU A 188 9.90 13.87 3.53
CA LEU A 188 8.72 13.82 4.40
C LEU A 188 7.44 13.56 3.60
N GLY A 189 7.25 14.25 2.47
CA GLY A 189 6.10 14.03 1.59
C GLY A 189 6.03 12.60 1.08
N LEU A 190 7.16 12.03 0.66
CA LEU A 190 7.29 10.65 0.22
C LEU A 190 6.99 9.64 1.35
N LEU A 191 7.46 9.90 2.58
CA LEU A 191 7.15 9.07 3.74
C LEU A 191 5.66 9.13 4.10
N ILE A 192 5.05 10.33 4.15
CA ILE A 192 3.63 10.49 4.41
C ILE A 192 2.81 9.72 3.37
N PHE A 193 3.17 9.86 2.09
CA PHE A 193 2.52 9.13 1.01
C PHE A 193 2.67 7.61 1.18
N GLY A 194 3.87 7.11 1.49
CA GLY A 194 4.12 5.70 1.76
C GLY A 194 3.31 5.17 2.96
N ALA A 195 3.20 5.95 4.03
CA ALA A 195 2.38 5.61 5.20
C ALA A 195 0.89 5.48 4.84
N VAL A 196 0.36 6.39 4.01
CA VAL A 196 -1.02 6.32 3.51
C VAL A 196 -1.25 5.03 2.70
N GLN A 197 -0.30 4.66 1.84
CA GLN A 197 -0.40 3.43 1.04
C GLN A 197 -0.33 2.17 1.92
N LEU A 198 0.54 2.15 2.93
CA LEU A 198 0.62 1.09 3.93
C LEU A 198 -0.66 0.95 4.76
N GLN A 199 -1.27 2.06 5.18
CA GLN A 199 -2.56 2.02 5.90
C GLN A 199 -3.68 1.45 5.02
N ARG A 200 -3.70 1.78 3.73
CA ARG A 200 -4.65 1.21 2.77
C ARG A 200 -4.45 -0.29 2.62
N MET A 201 -3.21 -0.76 2.52
CA MET A 201 -2.87 -2.19 2.45
C MET A 201 -3.21 -2.94 3.76
N GLY A 202 -2.90 -2.35 4.92
CA GLY A 202 -3.20 -2.94 6.22
C GLY A 202 -4.69 -3.14 6.46
N ARG A 203 -5.54 -2.27 5.91
CA ARG A 203 -7.01 -2.49 5.91
C ARG A 203 -7.43 -3.72 5.11
N HIS A 204 -6.76 -4.06 4.01
CA HIS A 204 -7.09 -5.25 3.21
C HIS A 204 -6.66 -6.52 3.95
N LEU A 205 -5.46 -6.52 4.54
CA LEU A 205 -4.96 -7.66 5.30
C LEU A 205 -5.82 -8.01 6.52
N ARG A 206 -6.45 -7.01 7.16
CA ARG A 206 -7.37 -7.23 8.29
C ARG A 206 -8.69 -7.89 7.91
N LEU A 207 -9.09 -7.86 6.63
CA LEU A 207 -10.30 -8.55 6.16
C LEU A 207 -10.04 -10.03 5.85
N LEU A 208 -8.76 -10.41 5.71
CA LEU A 208 -8.35 -11.78 5.42
C LEU A 208 -7.96 -12.59 6.67
N ALA A 209 -7.77 -11.91 7.81
CA ALA A 209 -7.45 -12.50 9.11
C ALA A 209 -8.72 -12.73 9.92
#